data_AF-A0AAU2BV15-F1
#
_entry.id   AF-A0AAU2BV15-F1
#
_cell.length_a   1.000
_cell.length_b   1.000
_cell.length_c   1.000
_cell.angle_alpha   90.00
_cell.angle_beta   90.00
_cell.angle_gamma   90.00
#
_symmetry.space_group_name_H-M   'P 1'
#
loop_
_entity.id
_entity.type
_entity.pdbx_description
1 polymer ?
#
loop_
_entity_poly.entity_id
_entity_poly.type
_entity_poly.pdbx_seq_one_letter_code
_entity_poly.pdbx_strand_id
1 'polypeptide(L)' 'MVQALADLPPVLISDLIGIQPRTAERFAALAGENWSDYVAGRHPARA' A
#
# COMPACT_ATOMS: atom_id res chain seq x y z
N MET A 1 -8.50 -9.46 2.20
CA MET A 1 -8.17 -8.53 3.29
C MET A 1 -7.04 -7.56 2.91
N VAL A 2 -5.93 -8.02 2.31
CA VAL A 2 -4.79 -7.14 1.96
C VAL A 2 -5.13 -6.03 0.94
N GLN A 3 -6.05 -6.28 -0.01
CA GLN A 3 -6.45 -5.24 -0.97
C GLN A 3 -7.14 -4.04 -0.33
N ALA A 4 -7.99 -4.24 0.67
CA ALA A 4 -8.66 -3.14 1.38
C ALA A 4 -7.66 -2.24 2.13
N LEU A 5 -6.49 -2.79 2.50
CA LEU A 5 -5.40 -2.01 3.10
C LEU A 5 -4.64 -1.19 2.06
N ALA A 6 -4.60 -1.67 0.82
CA ALA A 6 -3.88 -1.03 -0.28
C ALA A 6 -4.59 0.25 -0.75
N ASP A 7 -5.92 0.28 -0.69
CA ASP A 7 -6.74 1.44 -1.07
C ASP A 7 -6.78 2.56 0.00
N LEU A 8 -6.14 2.34 1.17
CA LEU A 8 -6.10 3.36 2.21
C LEU A 8 -5.06 4.44 1.88
N PRO A 9 -5.34 5.70 2.24
CA PRO A 9 -4.35 6.77 2.25
C PRO A 9 -3.08 6.36 3.02
N PRO A 10 -1.88 6.72 2.52
CA PRO A 10 -0.60 6.35 3.14
C PRO A 10 -0.50 6.73 4.62
N VAL A 11 -1.14 7.81 5.05
CA VAL A 11 -1.17 8.25 6.45
C VAL A 11 -1.89 7.25 7.36
N LEU A 12 -3.00 6.65 6.91
CA LEU A 12 -3.72 5.64 7.70
C LEU A 12 -2.93 4.34 7.78
N ILE A 13 -2.23 3.98 6.70
CA ILE A 13 -1.31 2.83 6.72
C ILE A 13 -0.14 3.09 7.69
N SER A 14 0.34 4.32 7.74
CA SER A 14 1.42 4.71 8.64
C SER A 14 1.04 4.55 10.11
N ASP A 15 -0.19 4.93 10.47
CA ASP A 15 -0.73 4.75 11.82
C ASP A 15 -0.98 3.28 12.18
N LEU A 16 -1.42 2.46 11.21
CA LEU A 16 -1.72 1.04 11.43
C LEU A 16 -0.47 0.16 11.62
N ILE A 17 0.61 0.47 10.90
CA ILE A 17 1.83 -0.35 10.86
C ILE A 17 2.98 0.30 11.67
N GLY A 18 2.78 1.52 12.18
CA GLY A 18 3.75 2.22 13.01
C GLY A 18 4.97 2.71 12.25
N ILE A 19 4.79 3.13 10.99
CA ILE A 19 5.86 3.73 10.17
C ILE A 19 5.66 5.24 10.08
N GLN A 20 6.72 6.01 9.82
CA GLN A 20 6.57 7.45 9.59
C GLN A 20 5.70 7.72 8.34
N PRO A 21 4.78 8.70 8.36
CA PRO A 21 3.92 9.04 7.21
C PRO A 21 4.71 9.32 5.94
N ARG A 22 5.83 10.05 6.07
CA ARG A 22 6.75 10.35 4.96
C ARG A 22 7.34 9.09 4.33
N THR A 23 7.54 8.04 5.11
CA THR A 23 8.00 6.74 4.60
C THR A 23 6.89 6.08 3.80
N ALA A 24 5.65 6.08 4.30
CA ALA A 24 4.50 5.55 3.58
C ALA A 24 4.25 6.28 2.24
N GLU A 25 4.34 7.61 2.22
CA GLU A 25 4.21 8.41 0.99
C GLU A 25 5.27 8.05 -0.06
N ARG A 26 6.53 7.83 0.35
CA ARG A 26 7.60 7.42 -0.58
C ARG A 26 7.33 6.04 -1.18
N PHE A 27 6.81 5.10 -0.40
CA PHE A 27 6.38 3.80 -0.91
C PHE A 27 5.17 3.92 -1.85
N ALA A 28 4.25 4.85 -1.59
CA ALA A 28 3.11 5.12 -2.48
C ALA A 28 3.55 5.70 -3.81
N ALA A 29 4.47 6.67 -3.80
CA ALA A 29 5.07 7.19 -5.02
C ALA A 29 5.76 6.08 -5.84
N LEU A 30 6.46 5.16 -5.18
CA LEU A 30 7.09 4.01 -5.85
C LEU A 30 6.07 3.00 -6.42
N ALA A 31 4.88 2.91 -5.83
CA ALA A 31 3.82 2.01 -6.26
C ALA A 31 2.90 2.59 -7.34
N GLY A 32 3.03 3.89 -7.69
CA GLY A 32 2.13 4.58 -8.61
C GLY A 32 0.99 5.30 -7.91
N GLU A 33 1.27 6.03 -6.83
CA GLU A 33 0.33 6.80 -5.99
C GLU A 33 -0.60 5.96 -5.09
N ASN A 34 -0.94 4.73 -5.49
CA ASN A 34 -1.71 3.76 -4.71
C ASN A 34 -0.94 2.41 -4.64
N TRP A 35 -1.05 1.69 -3.53
CA TRP A 35 -0.42 0.38 -3.34
C TRP A 35 -1.24 -0.77 -3.94
N SER A 36 -2.46 -0.51 -4.43
CA SER A 36 -3.37 -1.51 -4.98
C SER A 36 -2.75 -2.25 -6.17
N ASP A 37 -2.08 -1.55 -7.08
CA ASP A 37 -1.36 -2.15 -8.21
C ASP A 37 -0.14 -2.97 -7.76
N TYR A 38 0.60 -2.48 -6.75
CA TYR A 38 1.72 -3.19 -6.16
C TYR A 38 1.30 -4.49 -5.46
N VAL A 39 0.15 -4.48 -4.76
CA VAL A 39 -0.44 -5.67 -4.14
C VAL A 39 -1.00 -6.62 -5.21
N ALA A 40 -1.65 -6.10 -6.25
CA ALA A 40 -2.17 -6.89 -7.36
C ALA A 40 -1.05 -7.63 -8.11
N GLY A 41 0.09 -6.96 -8.37
CA GLY A 41 1.26 -7.58 -9.00
C GLY A 41 1.95 -8.66 -8.16
N ARG A 42 1.77 -8.65 -6.83
CA ARG A 42 2.28 -9.68 -5.91
C ARG A 42 1.32 -10.82 -5.62
N HIS A 43 0.07 -10.70 -6.04
CA HIS A 43 -0.89 -11.78 -5.98
C HIS A 43 -0.97 -12.37 -7.39
N PRO A 44 -0.09 -13.32 -7.77
CA PRO A 44 -0.35 -14.08 -8.98
C PRO A 44 -1.76 -14.63 -8.83
N ALA A 45 -2.60 -14.39 -9.84
CA ALA A 45 -3.93 -14.95 -9.91
C ALA A 45 -3.82 -16.41 -9.47
N ARG A 46 -4.48 -16.74 -8.37
CA ARG A 46 -4.45 -18.07 -7.79
C ARG A 46 -5.16 -18.98 -8.81
N ALA A 47 -4.37 -19.60 -9.68
CA ALA A 47 -4.76 -20.70 -10.57
C ALA A 47 -4.66 -22.02 -9.84
#